data_AF-A0A925NS35-F1
#
_entry.id   AF-A0A925NS35-F1
#
_cell.length_a   1.000
_cell.length_b   1.000
_cell.length_c   1.000
_cell.angle_alpha   90.00
_cell.angle_beta   90.00
_cell.angle_gamma   90.00
#
_symmetry.space_group_name_H-M   'P 1'
#
loop_
_entity.id
_entity.type
_entity.pdbx_description
1 polymer ?
#
loop_
_entity_poly.entity_id
_entity_poly.type
_entity_poly.pdbx_seq_one_letter_code
_entity_poly.pdbx_strand_id
1 'polypeptide(L)'
;MIQSIKATFKNWVTFLKSPQEETSTDLSFAHKMKITGNLFLIELPVTLLFIVLIGLLIQFKLIDLGKHGLEDLMAKLSYLQLILILVLIVPFMEEILFRLPLKYKRNYLLRGLVWIVSQTGIIQKEKLNEKVQRYWKSAFRYFFYMMAFSFGFIHLTNFEKAGDLILLLPLLTLSQCVGGLIIGYLRVKLGFLWGYFYHSFFNFIFFTISFLSFQSALSSLETTLPYHFKDDTASIDILESKPDARNNGKAFSDCSITPGRIEYHQFKVDDLVASLYMKTHKYVITNGIQFIKDKDIIDIKSELYANQSNTDSIRYLLTVHLQKALGLKIEKRIIQKDAWEVYVIDKAKIHKDTSNKELMQVNGSLMSIARYLDRIHSKEFIFSSDEINQSSIIMPINANFEMLHEYLEKEYGIGLRKVKKDIEFITIERTAIQEEKPMI
;
A
#
# COMPACT_ATOMS: atom_id res chain seq x y z
N MET A 1 6.65 3.54 42.95
CA MET A 1 6.77 4.06 41.57
C MET A 1 6.69 5.59 41.51
N ILE A 2 5.57 6.21 41.91
CA ILE A 2 5.33 7.68 41.82
C ILE A 2 6.43 8.54 42.46
N GLN A 3 6.91 8.18 43.66
CA GLN A 3 8.00 8.93 44.33
C GLN A 3 9.28 8.96 43.49
N SER A 4 9.60 7.87 42.79
CA SER A 4 10.78 7.82 41.92
C SER A 4 10.62 8.71 40.70
N ILE A 5 9.42 8.76 40.10
CA ILE A 5 9.12 9.64 38.97
C ILE A 5 9.24 11.10 39.40
N LYS A 6 8.66 11.48 40.55
CA LYS A 6 8.79 12.82 41.12
C LYS A 6 10.25 13.21 41.37
N ALA A 7 11.06 12.29 41.90
CA ALA A 7 12.49 12.53 42.10
C ALA A 7 13.24 12.73 40.78
N THR A 8 12.99 11.88 39.77
CA THR A 8 13.58 12.03 38.43
C THR A 8 13.17 13.36 37.79
N PHE A 9 11.90 13.74 37.87
CA PHE A 9 11.41 15.03 37.36
C PHE A 9 12.10 16.21 38.04
N LYS A 10 12.19 16.20 39.38
CA LYS A 10 12.89 17.25 40.13
C LYS A 10 14.36 17.37 39.72
N ASN A 11 15.05 16.24 39.56
CA ASN A 11 16.46 16.22 39.15
C ASN A 11 16.63 16.75 37.72
N TRP A 12 15.75 16.36 36.80
CA TRP A 12 15.75 16.85 35.43
C TRP A 12 15.50 18.36 35.37
N VAL A 13 14.46 18.87 36.05
CA VAL A 13 14.17 20.31 36.12
C VAL A 13 15.33 21.09 36.78
N THR A 14 15.94 20.54 37.83
CA THR A 14 17.09 21.16 38.49
C THR A 14 18.28 21.27 37.54
N PHE A 15 18.54 20.22 36.75
CA PHE A 15 19.56 20.27 35.70
C PHE A 15 19.24 21.32 34.63
N LEU A 16 17.99 21.41 34.17
CA LEU A 16 17.62 22.40 33.15
C LEU A 16 17.86 23.84 33.65
N LYS A 17 17.60 24.14 34.92
CA LYS A 17 17.87 25.49 35.46
C LYS A 17 19.32 25.94 35.29
N SER A 18 20.29 25.02 35.34
CA SER A 18 21.71 25.30 35.12
C SER A 18 22.39 24.06 34.53
N PRO A 19 22.31 23.84 33.20
CA PRO A 19 22.92 22.68 32.58
C PRO A 19 24.44 22.79 32.70
N GLN A 20 25.08 21.70 33.11
CA GLN A 20 26.54 21.60 33.20
C GLN A 20 27.00 20.31 32.53
N GLU A 21 28.15 20.36 31.85
CA GLU A 21 28.79 19.14 31.33
C GLU A 21 29.38 18.37 32.51
N GLU A 22 28.59 17.47 33.07
CA GLU A 22 29.04 16.58 34.13
C GLU A 22 29.70 15.32 33.57
N THR A 23 30.67 14.79 34.32
CA THR A 23 31.16 13.43 34.10
C THR A 23 30.01 12.46 34.29
N SER A 24 29.88 11.49 33.38
CA SER A 24 28.87 10.44 33.50
C SER A 24 29.02 9.76 34.86
N THR A 25 27.97 9.79 35.66
CA THR A 25 27.96 9.15 36.97
C THR A 25 28.04 7.64 36.79
N ASP A 26 28.87 6.97 37.58
CA ASP A 26 28.98 5.52 37.59
C ASP A 26 27.76 4.92 38.32
N LEU A 27 26.63 4.90 37.61
CA LEU A 27 25.39 4.30 38.07
C LEU A 27 25.27 2.87 37.51
N SER A 28 24.74 1.96 38.34
CA SER A 28 24.40 0.62 37.87
C SER A 28 23.36 0.67 36.74
N PHE A 29 23.37 -0.34 35.88
CA PHE A 29 22.45 -0.44 34.74
C PHE A 29 20.98 -0.30 35.18
N ALA A 30 20.59 -0.92 36.29
CA ALA A 30 19.24 -0.84 36.84
C ALA A 30 18.84 0.60 37.21
N HIS A 31 19.74 1.38 37.81
CA HIS A 31 19.48 2.79 38.10
C HIS A 31 19.34 3.63 36.83
N LYS A 32 20.18 3.37 35.81
CA LYS A 32 20.09 4.03 34.50
C LYS A 32 18.75 3.71 33.82
N MET A 33 18.36 2.44 33.75
CA MET A 33 17.04 2.02 33.24
C MET A 33 15.89 2.70 33.98
N LYS A 34 15.97 2.81 35.30
CA LYS A 34 14.94 3.47 36.12
C LYS A 34 14.81 4.95 35.79
N ILE A 35 15.92 5.67 35.63
CA ILE A 35 15.92 7.09 35.24
C ILE A 35 15.31 7.24 33.84
N THR A 36 15.78 6.45 32.88
CA THR A 36 15.31 6.47 31.49
C THR A 36 13.82 6.16 31.39
N GLY A 37 13.33 5.11 32.06
CA GLY A 37 11.92 4.76 32.09
C GLY A 37 11.04 5.82 32.76
N ASN A 38 11.51 6.43 33.86
CA ASN A 38 10.77 7.53 34.49
C ASN A 38 10.68 8.75 33.57
N LEU A 39 11.73 9.08 32.82
CA LEU A 39 11.71 10.17 31.84
C LEU A 39 10.75 9.88 30.69
N PHE A 40 10.70 8.64 30.21
CA PHE A 40 9.70 8.21 29.23
C PHE A 40 8.27 8.42 29.75
N LEU A 41 7.98 8.03 30.99
CA LEU A 41 6.66 8.23 31.60
C LEU A 41 6.33 9.72 31.85
N ILE A 42 7.33 10.58 31.96
CA ILE A 42 7.14 12.04 32.05
C ILE A 42 6.86 12.65 30.68
N GLU A 43 7.57 12.22 29.64
CA GLU A 43 7.41 12.72 28.27
C GLU A 43 6.10 12.27 27.62
N LEU A 44 5.70 11.01 27.85
CA LEU A 44 4.52 10.40 27.23
C LEU A 44 3.24 11.25 27.33
N PRO A 45 2.79 11.72 28.51
CA PRO A 45 1.57 12.53 28.60
C PRO A 45 1.71 13.88 27.89
N VAL A 46 2.91 14.47 27.85
CA VAL A 46 3.17 15.72 27.13
C VAL A 46 2.98 15.49 25.65
N THR A 47 3.58 14.44 25.10
CA THR A 47 3.45 14.10 23.68
C THR A 47 2.02 13.74 23.29
N LEU A 48 1.33 12.93 24.09
CA LEU A 48 -0.08 12.58 23.85
C LEU A 48 -0.99 13.82 23.88
N LEU A 49 -0.78 14.73 24.82
CA LEU A 49 -1.52 15.99 24.87
C LEU A 49 -1.33 16.79 23.58
N PHE A 50 -0.10 16.93 23.08
CA PHE A 50 0.16 17.67 21.85
C PHE A 50 -0.39 16.98 20.61
N ILE A 51 -0.34 15.64 20.53
CA ILE A 51 -0.97 14.88 19.45
C ILE A 51 -2.48 15.16 19.42
N VAL A 52 -3.15 15.11 20.57
CA VAL A 52 -4.59 15.40 20.65
C VAL A 52 -4.90 16.85 20.28
N LEU A 53 -4.13 17.82 20.81
CA LEU A 53 -4.33 19.23 20.50
C LEU A 53 -4.17 19.51 19.00
N ILE A 54 -3.11 19.01 18.38
CA ILE A 54 -2.88 19.16 16.93
C ILE A 54 -4.00 18.46 16.15
N GLY A 55 -4.39 17.25 16.54
CA GLY A 55 -5.49 16.51 15.91
C GLY A 55 -6.82 17.26 15.96
N LEU A 56 -7.16 17.91 17.08
CA LEU A 56 -8.35 18.76 17.20
C LEU A 56 -8.26 19.99 16.29
N LEU A 57 -7.11 20.66 16.21
CA LEU A 57 -6.93 21.80 15.33
C LEU A 57 -7.14 21.42 13.85
N ILE A 58 -6.65 20.25 13.43
CA ILE A 58 -6.88 19.71 12.08
C ILE A 58 -8.38 19.37 11.89
N GLN A 59 -8.99 18.68 12.86
CA GLN A 59 -10.39 18.27 12.79
C GLN A 59 -11.35 19.46 12.64
N PHE A 60 -11.11 20.55 13.37
CA PHE A 60 -11.88 21.80 13.25
C PHE A 60 -11.45 22.68 12.08
N LYS A 61 -10.56 22.19 11.19
CA LYS A 61 -10.03 22.90 10.02
C LYS A 61 -9.38 24.25 10.37
N LEU A 62 -8.83 24.37 11.58
CA LEU A 62 -8.11 25.56 12.04
C LEU A 62 -6.68 25.59 11.49
N ILE A 63 -6.12 24.42 11.17
CA ILE A 63 -4.82 24.27 10.52
C ILE A 63 -4.89 23.22 9.42
N ASP A 64 -4.08 23.40 8.38
CA ASP A 64 -3.83 22.42 7.32
C ASP A 64 -2.32 22.18 7.26
N LEU A 65 -1.89 20.96 7.56
CA LEU A 65 -0.47 20.58 7.58
C LEU A 65 0.01 20.04 6.22
N GLY A 66 -0.89 19.91 5.23
CA GLY A 66 -0.59 19.25 3.95
C GLY A 66 -0.40 17.75 4.11
N LYS A 67 0.27 17.12 3.13
CA LYS A 67 0.62 15.71 3.23
C LYS A 67 1.73 15.53 4.26
N HIS A 68 1.60 14.51 5.11
CA HIS A 68 2.66 14.17 6.05
C HIS A 68 3.74 13.37 5.29
N GLY A 69 5.01 13.78 5.34
CA GLY A 69 6.10 13.10 4.59
C GLY A 69 6.31 11.62 4.94
N LEU A 70 5.63 11.13 5.99
CA LEU A 70 5.61 9.74 6.40
C LEU A 70 4.66 8.89 5.55
N GLU A 71 3.56 9.45 5.05
CA GLU A 71 2.55 8.74 4.26
C GLU A 71 3.14 8.23 2.94
N ASP A 72 3.90 9.09 2.24
CA ASP A 72 4.58 8.71 0.99
C ASP A 72 5.61 7.59 1.20
N LEU A 73 6.31 7.60 2.34
CA LEU A 73 7.26 6.55 2.69
C LEU A 73 6.54 5.24 3.05
N MET A 74 5.43 5.33 3.79
CA MET A 74 4.61 4.17 4.16
C MET A 74 3.97 3.49 2.95
N ALA A 75 3.67 4.25 1.89
CA ALA A 75 3.17 3.70 0.62
C ALA A 75 4.24 2.96 -0.21
N LYS A 76 5.51 3.37 -0.11
CA LYS A 76 6.60 2.90 -0.99
C LYS A 76 7.47 1.80 -0.40
N LEU A 77 7.56 1.73 0.93
CA LEU A 77 8.52 0.88 1.63
C LEU A 77 7.83 -0.16 2.50
N SER A 78 8.45 -1.34 2.63
CA SER A 78 8.00 -2.35 3.58
C SER A 78 8.14 -1.88 5.03
N TYR A 79 7.32 -2.44 5.92
CA TYR A 79 7.39 -2.16 7.36
C TYR A 79 8.82 -2.34 7.92
N LEU A 80 9.52 -3.40 7.51
CA LEU A 80 10.89 -3.64 7.97
C LEU A 80 11.87 -2.55 7.50
N GLN A 81 11.78 -2.11 6.24
CA GLN A 81 12.63 -1.03 5.74
C GLN A 81 12.36 0.28 6.49
N LEU A 82 11.08 0.58 6.77
CA LEU A 82 10.71 1.77 7.53
C LEU A 82 11.24 1.73 8.97
N ILE A 83 11.17 0.58 9.65
CA ILE A 83 11.78 0.41 10.97
C ILE A 83 13.30 0.64 10.91
N LEU A 84 14.00 0.02 9.95
CA LEU A 84 15.44 0.21 9.81
C LEU A 84 15.81 1.69 9.62
N ILE A 85 15.07 2.41 8.79
CA ILE A 85 15.37 3.82 8.46
C ILE A 85 14.93 4.75 9.60
N LEU A 86 13.64 4.76 9.94
CA LEU A 86 13.02 5.78 10.80
C LEU A 86 13.22 5.54 12.30
N VAL A 87 13.47 4.29 12.70
CA VAL A 87 13.64 3.91 14.11
C VAL A 87 15.11 3.73 14.49
N LEU A 88 15.95 3.28 13.56
CA LEU A 88 17.37 3.00 13.83
C LEU A 88 18.31 4.02 13.17
N ILE A 89 18.34 4.08 11.84
CA ILE A 89 19.37 4.83 11.10
C ILE A 89 19.21 6.34 11.32
N VAL A 90 18.02 6.90 11.06
CA VAL A 90 17.77 8.34 11.19
C VAL A 90 17.97 8.80 12.64
N PRO A 91 17.40 8.17 13.67
CA PRO A 91 17.67 8.53 15.06
C PRO A 91 19.16 8.43 15.42
N PHE A 92 19.88 7.43 14.93
CA PHE A 92 21.32 7.32 15.17
C PHE A 92 22.09 8.51 14.58
N MET A 93 21.77 8.90 13.35
CA MET A 93 22.36 10.07 12.69
C MET A 93 22.04 11.37 13.43
N GLU A 94 20.80 11.55 13.87
CA GLU A 94 20.39 12.71 14.66
C GLU A 94 21.11 12.78 16.00
N GLU A 95 21.29 11.65 16.68
CA GLU A 95 22.05 11.59 17.92
C GLU A 95 23.53 11.93 17.72
N ILE A 96 24.13 11.49 16.60
CA ILE A 96 25.47 11.91 16.20
C ILE A 96 25.51 13.43 16.02
N LEU A 97 24.56 14.00 15.27
CA LEU A 97 24.55 15.41 14.94
C LEU A 97 24.36 16.31 16.17
N PHE A 98 23.38 15.98 17.02
CA PHE A 98 22.95 16.87 18.09
C PHE A 98 23.51 16.52 19.46
N ARG A 99 23.81 15.23 19.73
CA ARG A 99 24.19 14.77 21.09
C ARG A 99 25.66 14.45 21.22
N LEU A 100 26.32 14.01 20.14
CA LEU A 100 27.78 13.82 20.16
C LEU A 100 28.53 15.09 20.59
N PRO A 101 28.19 16.30 20.06
CA PRO A 101 28.87 17.55 20.39
C PRO A 101 28.67 18.05 21.83
N LEU A 102 27.67 17.53 22.57
CA LEU A 102 27.39 17.93 23.95
C LEU A 102 28.49 17.51 24.95
N LYS A 103 29.50 16.75 24.55
CA LYS A 103 30.68 16.51 25.39
C LYS A 103 31.91 17.08 24.73
N TYR A 104 32.65 17.94 25.43
CA TYR A 104 33.81 18.65 24.89
C TYR A 104 34.81 17.69 24.23
N LYS A 105 35.15 16.59 24.93
CA LYS A 105 36.07 15.57 24.42
C LYS A 105 35.61 14.88 23.12
N ARG A 106 34.30 14.88 22.85
CA ARG A 106 33.66 14.24 21.69
C ARG A 106 33.07 15.27 20.70
N ASN A 107 33.29 16.56 20.93
CA ASN A 107 32.93 17.60 19.98
C ASN A 107 34.04 17.71 18.93
N TYR A 108 34.00 16.81 17.94
CA TYR A 108 35.04 16.70 16.93
C TYR A 108 35.19 17.96 16.07
N LEU A 109 34.11 18.71 15.82
CA LEU A 109 34.16 19.99 15.13
C LEU A 109 34.99 21.02 15.92
N LEU A 110 34.66 21.21 17.20
CA LEU A 110 35.40 22.13 18.06
C LEU A 110 36.86 21.69 18.25
N ARG A 111 37.10 20.38 18.39
CA ARG A 111 38.47 19.82 18.50
C ARG A 111 39.25 19.97 17.19
N GLY A 112 38.60 19.85 16.04
CA GLY A 112 39.18 20.10 14.73
C GLY A 112 39.60 21.56 14.60
N LEU A 113 38.75 22.51 15.01
CA LEU A 113 39.08 23.93 15.03
C LEU A 113 40.28 24.23 15.96
N VAL A 114 40.29 23.67 17.17
CA VAL A 114 41.45 23.78 18.08
C VAL A 114 42.72 23.23 17.42
N TRP A 115 42.63 22.10 16.73
CA TRP A 115 43.75 21.52 16.02
C TRP A 115 44.25 22.41 14.88
N ILE A 116 43.36 22.95 14.03
CA ILE A 116 43.70 23.88 12.93
C ILE A 116 44.38 25.13 13.47
N VAL A 117 43.78 25.79 14.47
CA VAL A 117 44.35 27.01 15.07
C VAL A 117 45.70 26.73 15.71
N SER A 118 45.88 25.55 16.32
CA SER A 118 47.18 25.18 16.89
C SER A 118 48.29 25.02 15.84
N GLN A 119 47.96 24.78 14.56
CA GLN A 119 48.97 24.72 13.47
C GLN A 119 49.53 26.09 13.09
N THR A 120 48.87 27.20 13.48
CA THR A 120 49.33 28.57 13.14
C THR A 120 50.58 28.99 13.91
N GLY A 121 50.97 28.28 14.96
CA GLY A 121 52.11 28.62 15.82
C GLY A 121 51.88 29.82 16.76
N ILE A 122 50.74 30.53 16.63
CA ILE A 122 50.44 31.74 17.44
C ILE A 122 50.21 31.37 18.91
N ILE A 123 49.54 30.24 19.18
CA ILE A 123 49.20 29.78 20.54
C ILE A 123 49.50 28.28 20.66
N GLN A 124 50.20 27.89 21.74
CA GLN A 124 50.45 26.47 22.07
C GLN A 124 49.13 25.71 22.23
N LYS A 125 49.08 24.48 21.72
CA LYS A 125 47.88 23.64 21.67
C LYS A 125 47.27 23.41 23.06
N GLU A 126 48.08 23.18 24.07
CA GLU A 126 47.66 22.90 25.45
C GLU A 126 46.98 24.15 26.04
N LYS A 127 47.62 25.32 25.91
CA LYS A 127 47.07 26.61 26.36
C LYS A 127 45.77 26.98 25.63
N LEU A 128 45.72 26.73 24.33
CA LEU A 128 44.51 26.94 23.53
C LEU A 128 43.38 26.01 24.02
N ASN A 129 43.66 24.73 24.20
CA ASN A 129 42.69 23.74 24.67
C ASN A 129 42.15 24.09 26.07
N GLU A 130 43.00 24.54 27.00
CA GLU A 130 42.55 25.02 28.32
C GLU A 130 41.65 26.26 28.23
N LYS A 131 42.01 27.23 27.37
CA LYS A 131 41.20 28.44 27.16
C LYS A 131 39.84 28.09 26.57
N VAL A 132 39.80 27.24 25.54
CA VAL A 132 38.55 26.79 24.90
C VAL A 132 37.72 25.95 25.86
N GLN A 133 38.33 25.05 26.64
CA GLN A 133 37.60 24.24 27.61
C GLN A 133 36.99 25.10 28.74
N ARG A 134 37.68 26.16 29.19
CA ARG A 134 37.11 27.12 30.15
C ARG A 134 35.90 27.86 29.56
N TYR A 135 36.03 28.38 28.34
CA TYR A 135 34.93 29.04 27.64
C TYR A 135 33.75 28.08 27.43
N TRP A 136 34.03 26.85 27.00
CA TRP A 136 33.04 25.80 26.83
C TRP A 136 32.22 25.56 28.10
N LYS A 137 32.86 25.42 29.27
CA LYS A 137 32.13 25.27 30.54
C LYS A 137 31.18 26.43 30.83
N SER A 138 31.60 27.66 30.54
CA SER A 138 30.75 28.85 30.73
C SER A 138 29.61 28.95 29.71
N ALA A 139 29.85 28.51 28.47
CA ALA A 139 28.90 28.59 27.37
C ALA A 139 27.99 27.35 27.25
N PHE A 140 28.31 26.27 27.96
CA PHE A 140 27.66 24.97 27.83
C PHE A 140 26.14 25.05 27.98
N ARG A 141 25.63 25.87 28.92
CA ARG A 141 24.19 26.07 29.10
C ARG A 141 23.50 26.50 27.80
N TYR A 142 24.08 27.44 27.06
CA TYR A 142 23.49 27.96 25.83
C TYR A 142 23.62 26.94 24.70
N PHE A 143 24.77 26.28 24.61
CA PHE A 143 25.00 25.24 23.62
C PHE A 143 24.06 24.04 23.80
N PHE A 144 23.80 23.63 25.06
CA PHE A 144 22.85 22.59 25.39
C PHE A 144 21.44 22.92 24.88
N TYR A 145 20.95 24.12 25.19
CA TYR A 145 19.63 24.58 24.75
C TYR A 145 19.55 24.70 23.24
N MET A 146 20.56 25.29 22.60
CA MET A 146 20.64 25.39 21.15
C MET A 146 20.50 24.01 20.50
N MET A 147 21.25 23.00 20.95
CA MET A 147 21.15 21.65 20.40
C MET A 147 19.78 21.00 20.64
N ALA A 148 19.19 21.18 21.83
CA ALA A 148 17.88 20.62 22.16
C ALA A 148 16.75 21.26 21.33
N PHE A 149 16.78 22.58 21.13
CA PHE A 149 15.76 23.28 20.34
C PHE A 149 15.96 23.09 18.84
N SER A 150 17.21 23.08 18.33
CA SER A 150 17.47 22.74 16.93
C SER A 150 17.01 21.33 16.58
N PHE A 151 17.15 20.38 17.50
CA PHE A 151 16.57 19.05 17.37
C PHE A 151 15.03 19.11 17.27
N GLY A 152 14.35 19.91 18.09
CA GLY A 152 12.90 20.08 17.95
C GLY A 152 12.51 20.70 16.61
N PHE A 153 13.22 21.75 16.18
CA PHE A 153 12.88 22.51 14.97
C PHE A 153 13.17 21.75 13.67
N ILE A 154 14.14 20.83 13.63
CA ILE A 154 14.36 20.04 12.41
C ILE A 154 13.12 19.21 12.05
N HIS A 155 12.29 18.83 13.03
CA HIS A 155 11.06 18.08 12.79
C HIS A 155 9.97 18.89 12.06
N LEU A 156 10.14 20.20 11.89
CA LEU A 156 9.26 20.99 11.03
C LEU A 156 9.30 20.53 9.57
N THR A 157 10.39 19.89 9.14
CA THR A 157 10.51 19.35 7.78
C THR A 157 9.55 18.19 7.50
N ASN A 158 8.88 17.65 8.54
CA ASN A 158 7.88 16.61 8.36
C ASN A 158 6.54 17.15 7.86
N PHE A 159 6.32 18.47 7.93
CA PHE A 159 5.09 19.13 7.52
C PHE A 159 5.31 19.93 6.23
N GLU A 160 4.58 19.62 5.18
CA GLU A 160 4.68 20.28 3.87
C GLU A 160 4.39 21.78 3.97
N LYS A 161 3.36 22.15 4.73
CA LYS A 161 2.89 23.53 4.90
C LYS A 161 3.41 24.21 6.17
N ALA A 162 4.54 23.76 6.72
CA ALA A 162 5.11 24.36 7.94
C ALA A 162 5.30 25.89 7.82
N GLY A 163 5.67 26.37 6.64
CA GLY A 163 5.87 27.80 6.37
C GLY A 163 4.63 28.68 6.54
N ASP A 164 3.44 28.11 6.40
CA ASP A 164 2.17 28.85 6.54
C ASP A 164 1.77 29.00 8.02
N LEU A 165 2.40 28.23 8.91
CA LEU A 165 2.03 28.09 10.32
C LEU A 165 3.08 28.68 11.27
N ILE A 166 3.77 29.75 10.86
CA ILE A 166 4.89 30.38 11.61
C ILE A 166 4.53 30.63 13.08
N LEU A 167 3.31 31.11 13.36
CA LEU A 167 2.84 31.40 14.73
C LEU A 167 2.63 30.14 15.58
N LEU A 168 2.39 28.99 14.93
CA LEU A 168 2.15 27.70 15.59
C LEU A 168 3.37 26.80 15.59
N LEU A 169 4.48 27.17 14.93
CA LEU A 169 5.73 26.38 14.95
C LEU A 169 6.17 25.98 16.36
N PRO A 170 6.14 26.88 17.38
CA PRO A 170 6.52 26.50 18.73
C PRO A 170 5.61 25.41 19.31
N LEU A 171 4.32 25.40 18.95
CA LEU A 171 3.36 24.38 19.38
C LEU A 171 3.61 23.05 18.67
N LEU A 172 3.84 23.08 17.36
CA LEU A 172 4.06 21.89 16.52
C LEU A 172 5.33 21.13 16.92
N THR A 173 6.38 21.84 17.34
CA THR A 173 7.65 21.20 17.73
C THR A 173 7.81 21.03 19.23
N LEU A 174 6.84 21.43 20.05
CA LEU A 174 7.05 21.51 21.50
C LEU A 174 7.36 20.14 22.13
N SER A 175 6.65 19.09 21.71
CA SER A 175 6.93 17.71 22.12
C SER A 175 8.36 17.31 21.76
N GLN A 176 8.79 17.63 20.54
CA GLN A 176 10.14 17.33 20.05
C GLN A 176 11.22 18.16 20.76
N CYS A 177 10.93 19.41 21.14
CA CYS A 177 11.84 20.21 21.99
C CYS A 177 11.98 19.60 23.39
N VAL A 178 10.89 19.11 23.99
CA VAL A 178 10.93 18.40 25.28
C VAL A 178 11.76 17.12 25.17
N GLY A 179 11.56 16.32 24.14
CA GLY A 179 12.42 15.16 23.83
C GLY A 179 13.89 15.56 23.64
N GLY A 180 14.12 16.69 22.95
CA GLY A 180 15.41 17.37 22.84
C GLY A 180 16.13 17.52 24.18
N LEU A 181 15.44 18.13 25.15
CA LEU A 181 15.93 18.39 26.50
C LEU A 181 16.14 17.10 27.30
N ILE A 182 15.25 16.11 27.17
CA ILE A 182 15.36 14.83 27.89
C ILE A 182 16.54 14.00 27.35
N ILE A 183 16.64 13.82 26.04
CA ILE A 183 17.73 13.08 25.41
C ILE A 183 19.07 13.77 25.67
N GLY A 184 19.10 15.11 25.63
CA GLY A 184 20.27 15.88 26.04
C GLY A 184 20.70 15.58 27.48
N TYR A 185 19.75 15.53 28.42
CA TYR A 185 20.02 15.15 29.81
C TYR A 185 20.57 13.71 29.93
N LEU A 186 19.95 12.75 29.23
CA LEU A 186 20.42 11.36 29.18
C LEU A 186 21.84 11.27 28.62
N ARG A 187 22.14 12.02 27.56
CA ARG A 187 23.49 12.09 26.96
C ARG A 187 24.54 12.56 27.96
N VAL A 188 24.25 13.63 28.69
CA VAL A 188 25.20 14.22 29.64
C VAL A 188 25.42 13.29 30.82
N LYS A 189 24.33 12.80 31.43
CA LYS A 189 24.35 12.02 32.68
C LYS A 189 24.68 10.54 32.48
N LEU A 190 24.05 9.88 31.51
CA LEU A 190 24.10 8.43 31.34
C LEU A 190 24.97 7.98 30.15
N GLY A 191 25.12 8.82 29.12
CA GLY A 191 26.00 8.59 27.97
C GLY A 191 25.27 8.51 26.63
N PHE A 192 26.02 8.29 25.54
CA PHE A 192 25.48 8.30 24.16
C PHE A 192 24.36 7.29 23.95
N LEU A 193 24.64 6.03 24.27
CA LEU A 193 23.75 4.91 23.95
C LEU A 193 22.40 5.04 24.65
N TRP A 194 22.37 5.64 25.85
CA TRP A 194 21.13 5.89 26.56
C TRP A 194 20.24 6.93 25.88
N GLY A 195 20.82 7.96 25.27
CA GLY A 195 20.08 8.91 24.44
C GLY A 195 19.56 8.24 23.16
N TYR A 196 20.43 7.52 22.46
CA TYR A 196 20.07 6.80 21.23
C TYR A 196 18.97 5.76 21.44
N PHE A 197 19.12 4.84 22.39
CA PHE A 197 18.09 3.83 22.63
C PHE A 197 16.78 4.43 23.12
N TYR A 198 16.82 5.52 23.89
CA TYR A 198 15.61 6.24 24.27
C TYR A 198 14.89 6.80 23.04
N HIS A 199 15.62 7.50 22.18
CA HIS A 199 15.09 8.09 20.95
C HIS A 199 14.54 7.02 20.00
N SER A 200 15.30 5.96 19.71
CA SER A 200 14.83 4.84 18.89
C SER A 200 13.60 4.17 19.50
N PHE A 201 13.56 3.95 20.81
CA PHE A 201 12.39 3.35 21.45
C PHE A 201 11.15 4.25 21.36
N PHE A 202 11.32 5.55 21.54
CA PHE A 202 10.24 6.52 21.40
C PHE A 202 9.70 6.50 19.96
N ASN A 203 10.58 6.60 18.96
CA ASN A 203 10.19 6.53 17.55
C ASN A 203 9.54 5.20 17.21
N PHE A 204 10.04 4.07 17.72
CA PHE A 204 9.43 2.75 17.51
C PHE A 204 7.96 2.73 17.93
N ILE A 205 7.64 3.22 19.13
CA ILE A 205 6.27 3.21 19.65
C ILE A 205 5.36 4.07 18.77
N PHE A 206 5.72 5.33 18.55
CA PHE A 206 4.85 6.27 17.83
C PHE A 206 4.76 5.95 16.33
N PHE A 207 5.86 5.51 15.71
CA PHE A 207 5.83 5.02 14.33
C PHE A 207 4.92 3.79 14.20
N THR A 208 5.02 2.82 15.12
CA THR A 208 4.17 1.61 15.07
C THR A 208 2.69 1.96 15.22
N ILE A 209 2.35 2.85 16.16
CA ILE A 209 0.97 3.34 16.33
C ILE A 209 0.48 4.04 15.05
N SER A 210 1.30 4.93 14.48
CA SER A 210 0.98 5.64 13.24
C SER A 210 0.79 4.68 12.07
N PHE A 211 1.67 3.69 11.92
CA PHE A 211 1.62 2.69 10.85
C PHE A 211 0.36 1.82 10.95
N LEU A 212 0.02 1.34 12.15
CA LEU A 212 -1.19 0.56 12.37
C LEU A 212 -2.45 1.40 12.13
N SER A 213 -2.45 2.66 12.54
CA SER A 213 -3.57 3.59 12.29
C SER A 213 -3.73 3.86 10.80
N PHE A 214 -2.64 4.07 10.07
CA PHE A 214 -2.64 4.24 8.62
C PHE A 214 -3.14 2.99 7.89
N GLN A 215 -2.64 1.80 8.26
CA GLN A 215 -3.10 0.54 7.68
C GLN A 215 -4.58 0.29 7.97
N SER A 216 -5.04 0.62 9.18
CA SER A 216 -6.46 0.52 9.54
C SER A 216 -7.32 1.47 8.71
N ALA A 217 -6.89 2.72 8.55
CA ALA A 217 -7.60 3.71 7.73
C ALA A 217 -7.64 3.29 6.24
N LEU A 218 -6.54 2.71 5.75
CA LEU A 218 -6.48 2.12 4.41
C LEU A 218 -7.43 0.93 4.27
N SER A 219 -7.46 0.04 5.26
CA SER A 219 -8.38 -1.10 5.26
C SER A 219 -9.85 -0.69 5.38
N SER A 220 -10.16 0.47 5.97
CA SER A 220 -11.53 1.00 5.96
C SER A 220 -11.89 1.76 4.67
N LEU A 221 -10.89 2.06 3.83
CA LEU A 221 -11.11 2.51 2.44
C LEU A 221 -11.24 1.31 1.49
N GLU A 222 -10.73 0.12 1.85
CA GLU A 222 -11.11 -1.15 1.22
C GLU A 222 -12.55 -1.51 1.68
N THR A 223 -13.52 -1.09 0.87
CA THR A 223 -14.94 -1.46 0.92
C THR A 223 -15.22 -2.88 1.39
N THR A 224 -16.05 -3.00 2.43
CA THR A 224 -16.64 -4.27 2.88
C THR A 224 -18.03 -4.45 2.28
N LEU A 225 -18.34 -5.66 1.79
CA LEU A 225 -19.72 -6.05 1.49
C LEU A 225 -20.57 -5.95 2.77
N PRO A 226 -21.86 -5.56 2.70
CA PRO A 226 -22.63 -5.28 1.49
C PRO A 226 -22.33 -3.88 0.90
N TYR A 227 -22.18 -3.83 -0.43
CA TYR A 227 -22.04 -2.59 -1.18
C TYR A 227 -23.39 -2.21 -1.79
N HIS A 228 -23.86 -1.01 -1.47
CA HIS A 228 -25.11 -0.47 -1.99
C HIS A 228 -24.83 0.85 -2.72
N PHE A 229 -25.32 0.94 -3.96
CA PHE A 229 -25.28 2.14 -4.77
C PHE A 229 -26.65 2.39 -5.37
N LYS A 230 -27.15 3.62 -5.25
CA LYS A 230 -28.40 4.05 -5.88
C LYS A 230 -28.34 5.53 -6.20
N ASP A 231 -28.67 5.88 -7.43
CA ASP A 231 -28.87 7.26 -7.88
C ASP A 231 -30.09 7.36 -8.82
N ASP A 232 -30.27 8.49 -9.48
CA ASP A 232 -31.39 8.73 -10.41
C ASP A 232 -31.30 7.88 -11.69
N THR A 233 -30.18 7.19 -11.93
CA THR A 233 -29.88 6.46 -13.17
C THR A 233 -29.83 4.94 -12.97
N ALA A 234 -29.41 4.47 -11.80
CA ALA A 234 -29.21 3.05 -11.53
C ALA A 234 -29.29 2.68 -10.04
N SER A 235 -29.52 1.40 -9.78
CA SER A 235 -29.21 0.77 -8.49
C SER A 235 -28.31 -0.45 -8.67
N ILE A 236 -27.32 -0.60 -7.79
CA ILE A 236 -26.40 -1.74 -7.74
C ILE A 236 -26.24 -2.19 -6.29
N ASP A 237 -26.55 -3.44 -6.04
CA ASP A 237 -26.28 -4.13 -4.79
C ASP A 237 -25.26 -5.25 -5.04
N ILE A 238 -24.18 -5.26 -4.26
CA ILE A 238 -23.18 -6.35 -4.27
C ILE A 238 -23.11 -6.89 -2.85
N LEU A 239 -23.37 -8.18 -2.69
CA LEU A 239 -23.55 -8.84 -1.40
C LEU A 239 -22.66 -10.09 -1.31
N GLU A 240 -22.25 -10.45 -0.10
CA GLU A 240 -21.74 -11.81 0.14
C GLU A 240 -22.87 -12.82 -0.08
N SER A 241 -22.64 -13.80 -0.95
CA SER A 241 -23.59 -14.87 -1.18
C SER A 241 -23.66 -15.78 0.05
N LYS A 242 -24.87 -16.03 0.56
CA LYS A 242 -25.09 -17.07 1.58
C LYS A 242 -25.41 -18.40 0.89
N PRO A 243 -24.85 -19.54 1.35
CA PRO A 243 -25.23 -20.84 0.83
C PRO A 243 -26.73 -21.07 1.02
N ASP A 244 -27.43 -21.52 -0.03
CA ASP A 244 -28.87 -21.77 0.05
C ASP A 244 -29.14 -22.96 0.98
N ALA A 245 -29.74 -22.68 2.14
CA ALA A 245 -30.11 -23.67 3.13
C ALA A 245 -31.17 -24.67 2.62
N ARG A 246 -31.86 -24.37 1.50
CA ARG A 246 -32.93 -25.21 0.94
C ARG A 246 -32.44 -26.34 0.01
N ASN A 247 -31.19 -26.28 -0.46
CA ASN A 247 -30.64 -27.21 -1.46
C ASN A 247 -29.50 -28.11 -0.93
N ASN A 248 -29.55 -28.56 0.33
CA ASN A 248 -28.51 -29.40 0.95
C ASN A 248 -27.08 -28.85 0.80
N GLY A 249 -26.91 -27.52 0.77
CA GLY A 249 -25.62 -26.87 0.58
C GLY A 249 -25.08 -26.88 -0.86
N LYS A 250 -25.85 -27.33 -1.85
CA LYS A 250 -25.50 -27.18 -3.27
C LYS A 250 -25.93 -25.80 -3.76
N ALA A 251 -24.95 -24.92 -3.85
CA ALA A 251 -25.03 -23.62 -4.50
C ALA A 251 -24.90 -23.79 -6.02
N PHE A 252 -25.89 -23.33 -6.80
CA PHE A 252 -25.80 -23.27 -8.27
C PHE A 252 -25.67 -21.81 -8.70
N SER A 253 -24.62 -21.51 -9.46
CA SER A 253 -24.44 -20.18 -10.05
C SER A 253 -25.49 -19.94 -11.12
N ASP A 254 -26.26 -18.85 -10.99
CA ASP A 254 -27.27 -18.44 -11.97
C ASP A 254 -27.15 -16.96 -12.32
N CYS A 255 -27.43 -16.62 -13.58
CA CYS A 255 -27.31 -15.26 -14.09
C CYS A 255 -28.48 -14.91 -15.00
N SER A 256 -29.08 -13.74 -14.74
CA SER A 256 -30.14 -13.16 -15.57
C SER A 256 -29.64 -11.86 -16.19
N ILE A 257 -29.62 -11.80 -17.52
CA ILE A 257 -29.16 -10.62 -18.28
C ILE A 257 -30.32 -10.16 -19.17
N THR A 258 -30.81 -8.95 -18.93
CA THR A 258 -31.83 -8.28 -19.74
C THR A 258 -31.37 -6.85 -20.06
N PRO A 259 -31.93 -6.22 -21.11
CA PRO A 259 -31.68 -4.80 -21.37
C PRO A 259 -32.05 -3.96 -20.14
N GLY A 260 -31.05 -3.42 -19.43
CA GLY A 260 -31.26 -2.60 -18.24
C GLY A 260 -31.25 -3.33 -16.89
N ARG A 261 -31.12 -4.66 -16.84
CA ARG A 261 -31.00 -5.40 -15.57
C ARG A 261 -30.06 -6.60 -15.70
N ILE A 262 -29.11 -6.70 -14.78
CA ILE A 262 -28.18 -7.83 -14.67
C ILE A 262 -28.18 -8.31 -13.22
N GLU A 263 -28.40 -9.62 -13.06
CA GLU A 263 -28.35 -10.30 -11.78
C GLU A 263 -27.39 -11.49 -11.86
N TYR A 264 -26.52 -11.61 -10.86
CA TYR A 264 -25.65 -12.75 -10.65
C TYR A 264 -25.92 -13.32 -9.27
N HIS A 265 -26.11 -14.64 -9.20
CA HIS A 265 -26.28 -15.36 -7.96
C HIS A 265 -25.20 -16.42 -7.83
N GLN A 266 -24.49 -16.39 -6.70
CA GLN A 266 -23.46 -17.35 -6.34
C GLN A 266 -22.29 -17.44 -7.34
N PHE A 267 -21.75 -16.28 -7.76
CA PHE A 267 -20.60 -16.22 -8.68
C PHE A 267 -19.29 -15.97 -7.94
N LYS A 268 -18.22 -16.63 -8.38
CA LYS A 268 -16.86 -16.21 -8.02
C LYS A 268 -16.51 -14.91 -8.73
N VAL A 269 -15.68 -14.10 -8.09
CA VAL A 269 -15.26 -12.78 -8.62
C VAL A 269 -14.61 -12.89 -10.01
N ASP A 270 -13.72 -13.84 -10.23
CA ASP A 270 -13.04 -14.05 -11.52
C ASP A 270 -14.01 -14.50 -12.63
N ASP A 271 -14.92 -15.43 -12.32
CA ASP A 271 -15.98 -15.87 -13.24
C ASP A 271 -16.96 -14.74 -13.59
N LEU A 272 -17.32 -13.92 -12.60
CA LEU A 272 -18.14 -12.73 -12.80
C LEU A 272 -17.45 -11.74 -13.74
N VAL A 273 -16.18 -11.43 -13.49
CA VAL A 273 -15.41 -10.51 -14.34
C VAL A 273 -15.29 -11.05 -15.76
N ALA A 274 -15.05 -12.35 -15.93
CA ALA A 274 -15.08 -12.98 -17.26
C ALA A 274 -16.42 -12.71 -17.97
N SER A 275 -17.54 -12.91 -17.26
CA SER A 275 -18.89 -12.71 -17.77
C SER A 275 -19.18 -11.25 -18.15
N LEU A 276 -18.79 -10.29 -17.30
CA LEU A 276 -18.96 -8.85 -17.56
C LEU A 276 -18.21 -8.40 -18.82
N TYR A 277 -17.06 -9.01 -19.12
CA TYR A 277 -16.27 -8.72 -20.34
C TYR A 277 -16.61 -9.63 -21.53
N MET A 278 -17.61 -10.51 -21.40
CA MET A 278 -17.99 -11.49 -22.41
C MET A 278 -16.83 -12.40 -22.85
N LYS A 279 -15.98 -12.78 -21.89
CA LYS A 279 -14.85 -13.70 -22.06
C LYS A 279 -15.09 -14.99 -21.27
N THR A 280 -14.33 -16.04 -21.59
CA THR A 280 -14.22 -17.24 -20.76
C THR A 280 -13.19 -17.02 -19.64
N HIS A 281 -13.35 -17.73 -18.52
CA HIS A 281 -12.47 -17.63 -17.33
C HIS A 281 -10.97 -17.70 -17.66
N LYS A 282 -10.57 -18.51 -18.66
CA LYS A 282 -9.17 -18.65 -19.07
C LYS A 282 -8.51 -17.37 -19.61
N TYR A 283 -9.30 -16.34 -19.97
CA TYR A 283 -8.80 -15.03 -20.35
C TYR A 283 -8.70 -14.05 -19.18
N VAL A 284 -8.98 -14.51 -17.96
CA VAL A 284 -8.85 -13.73 -16.73
C VAL A 284 -7.56 -14.14 -16.02
N ILE A 285 -6.71 -13.17 -15.70
CA ILE A 285 -5.45 -13.36 -14.98
C ILE A 285 -5.60 -12.75 -13.59
N THR A 286 -5.43 -13.55 -12.55
CA THR A 286 -5.50 -13.13 -11.14
C THR A 286 -4.09 -13.00 -10.57
N ASN A 287 -3.54 -11.79 -10.55
CA ASN A 287 -2.16 -11.54 -10.09
C ASN A 287 -2.14 -11.34 -8.58
N GLY A 288 -1.58 -12.29 -7.83
CA GLY A 288 -1.37 -12.16 -6.38
C GLY A 288 -2.63 -12.25 -5.51
N ILE A 289 -3.78 -12.59 -6.10
CA ILE A 289 -5.03 -12.81 -5.37
C ILE A 289 -5.25 -14.31 -5.23
N GLN A 290 -5.02 -14.86 -4.02
CA GLN A 290 -5.63 -16.14 -3.65
C GLN A 290 -7.03 -15.83 -3.13
N PHE A 291 -8.01 -15.92 -4.02
CA PHE A 291 -9.41 -15.95 -3.61
C PHE A 291 -9.59 -17.16 -2.66
N ILE A 292 -9.98 -16.91 -1.41
CA ILE A 292 -10.27 -17.95 -0.43
C ILE A 292 -11.56 -18.62 -0.90
N LYS A 293 -11.47 -19.90 -1.27
CA LYS A 293 -12.51 -20.71 -1.95
C LYS A 293 -13.96 -20.53 -1.49
N ASP A 294 -14.21 -20.09 -0.25
CA ASP A 294 -15.54 -20.00 0.35
C ASP A 294 -15.99 -18.57 0.75
N LYS A 295 -15.15 -17.53 0.57
CA LYS A 295 -15.51 -16.12 0.91
C LYS A 295 -15.71 -15.19 -0.28
N ASP A 296 -15.37 -15.63 -1.49
CA ASP A 296 -15.38 -14.78 -2.70
C ASP A 296 -16.57 -15.08 -3.64
N ILE A 297 -17.62 -15.69 -3.08
CA ILE A 297 -18.87 -15.90 -3.79
C ILE A 297 -19.76 -14.69 -3.51
N ILE A 298 -20.13 -13.98 -4.56
CA ILE A 298 -20.91 -12.75 -4.48
C ILE A 298 -22.22 -12.85 -5.25
N ASP A 299 -23.22 -12.15 -4.72
CA ASP A 299 -24.48 -11.87 -5.40
C ASP A 299 -24.46 -10.42 -5.88
N ILE A 300 -24.89 -10.20 -7.12
CA ILE A 300 -25.05 -8.86 -7.69
C ILE A 300 -26.48 -8.71 -8.16
N LYS A 301 -27.09 -7.58 -7.79
CA LYS A 301 -28.35 -7.14 -8.34
C LYS A 301 -28.19 -5.74 -8.90
N SER A 302 -28.54 -5.55 -10.17
CA SER A 302 -28.45 -4.23 -10.81
C SER A 302 -29.62 -3.93 -11.72
N GLU A 303 -30.06 -2.67 -11.70
CA GLU A 303 -31.19 -2.16 -12.48
C GLU A 303 -30.89 -0.72 -12.95
N LEU A 304 -31.16 -0.42 -14.22
CA LEU A 304 -31.11 0.92 -14.81
C LEU A 304 -32.51 1.52 -14.86
N TYR A 305 -32.64 2.78 -14.46
CA TYR A 305 -33.93 3.49 -14.39
C TYR A 305 -34.26 4.30 -15.66
N ALA A 306 -33.29 4.52 -16.56
CA ALA A 306 -33.42 5.41 -17.72
C ALA A 306 -33.75 4.70 -19.05
N ASN A 307 -34.30 5.48 -20.01
CA ASN A 307 -34.80 5.09 -21.34
C ASN A 307 -33.72 4.63 -22.36
N GLN A 308 -32.50 4.29 -21.90
CA GLN A 308 -31.39 3.76 -22.70
C GLN A 308 -30.90 2.45 -22.09
N SER A 309 -31.77 1.45 -22.08
CA SER A 309 -31.49 0.10 -21.60
C SER A 309 -30.56 -0.65 -22.57
N ASN A 310 -29.25 -0.39 -22.52
CA ASN A 310 -28.24 -1.19 -23.20
C ASN A 310 -27.45 -2.04 -22.18
N THR A 311 -27.27 -3.33 -22.50
CA THR A 311 -26.50 -4.30 -21.71
C THR A 311 -25.04 -3.89 -21.52
N ASP A 312 -24.43 -3.17 -22.46
CA ASP A 312 -23.02 -2.76 -22.34
C ASP A 312 -22.81 -1.65 -21.30
N SER A 313 -23.77 -0.72 -21.19
CA SER A 313 -23.72 0.36 -20.21
C SER A 313 -23.81 -0.16 -18.78
N ILE A 314 -24.71 -1.13 -18.52
CA ILE A 314 -24.84 -1.75 -17.20
C ILE A 314 -23.64 -2.65 -16.88
N ARG A 315 -23.03 -3.34 -17.86
CA ARG A 315 -21.78 -4.08 -17.64
C ARG A 315 -20.64 -3.17 -17.22
N TYR A 316 -20.45 -2.05 -17.92
CA TYR A 316 -19.44 -1.05 -17.57
C TYR A 316 -19.66 -0.52 -16.16
N LEU A 317 -20.89 -0.12 -15.84
CA LEU A 317 -21.25 0.39 -14.52
C LEU A 317 -20.99 -0.67 -13.44
N LEU A 318 -21.42 -1.92 -13.66
CA LEU A 318 -21.12 -3.05 -12.76
C LEU A 318 -19.63 -3.25 -12.56
N THR A 319 -18.80 -3.17 -13.60
CA THR A 319 -17.34 -3.28 -13.44
C THR A 319 -16.76 -2.16 -12.58
N VAL A 320 -17.22 -0.92 -12.76
CA VAL A 320 -16.78 0.23 -11.93
C VAL A 320 -17.16 0.01 -10.46
N HIS A 321 -18.41 -0.37 -10.20
CA HIS A 321 -18.90 -0.56 -8.84
C HIS A 321 -18.35 -1.82 -8.18
N LEU A 322 -18.06 -2.88 -8.95
CA LEU A 322 -17.38 -4.09 -8.48
C LEU A 322 -15.93 -3.79 -8.07
N GLN A 323 -15.19 -3.03 -8.89
CA GLN A 323 -13.85 -2.55 -8.55
C GLN A 323 -13.86 -1.75 -7.25
N LYS A 324 -14.83 -0.83 -7.11
CA LYS A 324 -15.01 -0.06 -5.89
C LYS A 324 -15.35 -0.94 -4.71
N ALA A 325 -16.32 -1.85 -4.83
CA ALA A 325 -16.86 -2.67 -3.75
C ALA A 325 -15.90 -3.73 -3.20
N LEU A 326 -14.92 -4.16 -4.01
CA LEU A 326 -13.96 -5.19 -3.64
C LEU A 326 -12.51 -4.66 -3.56
N GLY A 327 -12.31 -3.34 -3.74
CA GLY A 327 -10.97 -2.76 -3.81
C GLY A 327 -10.10 -3.35 -4.92
N LEU A 328 -10.70 -3.73 -6.06
CA LEU A 328 -10.02 -4.38 -7.17
C LEU A 328 -9.71 -3.39 -8.29
N LYS A 329 -8.62 -3.67 -8.99
CA LYS A 329 -8.25 -3.04 -10.25
C LYS A 329 -8.43 -4.07 -11.37
N ILE A 330 -9.30 -3.76 -12.32
CA ILE A 330 -9.64 -4.63 -13.45
C ILE A 330 -9.23 -3.92 -14.74
N GLU A 331 -8.21 -4.45 -15.42
CA GLU A 331 -7.65 -3.85 -16.64
C GLU A 331 -7.60 -4.84 -17.80
N LYS A 332 -7.78 -4.32 -19.01
CA LYS A 332 -7.50 -5.07 -20.24
C LYS A 332 -6.00 -5.03 -20.52
N ARG A 333 -5.38 -6.19 -20.72
CA ARG A 333 -3.99 -6.31 -21.19
C ARG A 333 -3.93 -7.09 -22.48
N ILE A 334 -3.19 -6.57 -23.43
CA ILE A 334 -2.87 -7.29 -24.67
C ILE A 334 -1.56 -8.04 -24.43
N ILE A 335 -1.61 -9.36 -24.58
CA ILE A 335 -0.45 -10.24 -24.41
C ILE A 335 -0.26 -10.99 -25.73
N GLN A 336 0.94 -10.90 -26.29
CA GLN A 336 1.30 -11.69 -27.46
C GLN A 336 1.52 -13.14 -27.04
N LYS A 337 0.71 -14.05 -27.59
CA LYS A 337 0.78 -15.48 -27.30
C LYS A 337 0.61 -16.32 -28.56
N ASP A 338 1.01 -17.57 -28.45
CA ASP A 338 0.69 -18.58 -29.44
C ASP A 338 -0.80 -18.93 -29.37
N ALA A 339 -1.48 -18.89 -30.51
CA ALA A 339 -2.90 -19.22 -30.66
C ALA A 339 -3.11 -20.18 -31.83
N TRP A 340 -4.20 -20.92 -31.81
CA TRP A 340 -4.64 -21.77 -32.92
C TRP A 340 -5.64 -21.03 -33.78
N GLU A 341 -5.22 -20.67 -34.99
CA GLU A 341 -6.07 -20.06 -35.98
C GLU A 341 -6.85 -21.12 -36.75
N VAL A 342 -8.16 -21.02 -36.68
CA VAL A 342 -9.11 -21.76 -37.51
C VAL A 342 -9.22 -21.05 -38.86
N TYR A 343 -8.87 -21.75 -39.94
CA TYR A 343 -8.85 -21.18 -41.29
C TYR A 343 -9.37 -22.19 -42.32
N VAL A 344 -9.71 -21.71 -43.52
CA VAL A 344 -10.15 -22.57 -44.62
C VAL A 344 -8.94 -23.12 -45.37
N ILE A 345 -8.83 -24.44 -45.45
CA ILE A 345 -7.88 -25.14 -46.32
C ILE A 345 -8.52 -25.36 -47.70
N ASP A 346 -9.75 -25.87 -47.74
CA ASP A 346 -10.41 -26.27 -48.98
C ASP A 346 -11.88 -25.85 -48.99
N LYS A 347 -12.19 -24.82 -49.78
CA LYS A 347 -13.55 -24.29 -49.94
C LYS A 347 -14.52 -25.30 -50.55
N ALA A 348 -14.04 -26.29 -51.32
CA ALA A 348 -14.91 -27.27 -51.98
C ALA A 348 -15.51 -28.28 -50.98
N LYS A 349 -14.85 -28.51 -49.84
CA LYS A 349 -15.31 -29.45 -48.79
C LYS A 349 -16.33 -28.84 -47.82
N ILE A 350 -16.54 -27.52 -47.87
CA ILE A 350 -17.42 -26.78 -46.96
C ILE A 350 -18.92 -27.08 -47.19
N HIS A 351 -19.29 -27.82 -48.25
CA HIS A 351 -20.68 -28.06 -48.65
C HIS A 351 -21.11 -29.52 -48.49
N LYS A 352 -21.01 -30.07 -47.27
CA LYS A 352 -21.65 -31.36 -46.93
C LYS A 352 -22.76 -31.17 -45.92
N ASP A 353 -23.99 -31.39 -46.38
CA ASP A 353 -25.18 -31.50 -45.54
C ASP A 353 -25.20 -32.91 -44.92
N THR A 354 -25.32 -32.99 -43.60
CA THR A 354 -25.54 -34.28 -42.93
C THR A 354 -26.48 -34.10 -41.74
N SER A 355 -27.62 -34.76 -41.80
CA SER A 355 -28.56 -34.93 -40.69
C SER A 355 -28.16 -36.17 -39.88
N ASN A 356 -27.50 -36.01 -38.73
CA ASN A 356 -27.29 -37.14 -37.82
C ASN A 356 -27.48 -36.71 -36.35
N LYS A 357 -28.27 -37.48 -35.58
CA LYS A 357 -28.82 -37.10 -34.28
C LYS A 357 -27.91 -37.35 -33.07
N GLU A 358 -26.76 -38.01 -33.26
CA GLU A 358 -25.80 -38.33 -32.18
C GLU A 358 -24.67 -37.29 -32.04
N LEU A 359 -24.75 -36.14 -32.73
CA LEU A 359 -23.65 -35.19 -32.88
C LEU A 359 -24.10 -33.75 -32.62
N MET A 360 -23.22 -32.93 -32.06
CA MET A 360 -23.53 -31.54 -31.69
C MET A 360 -23.41 -30.61 -32.89
N GLN A 361 -24.47 -29.84 -33.17
CA GLN A 361 -24.56 -28.92 -34.30
C GLN A 361 -24.04 -27.53 -33.90
N VAL A 362 -23.06 -27.00 -34.64
CA VAL A 362 -22.56 -25.63 -34.47
C VAL A 362 -22.82 -24.81 -35.73
N ASN A 363 -23.47 -23.65 -35.58
CA ASN A 363 -23.79 -22.75 -36.69
C ASN A 363 -22.51 -22.30 -37.41
N GLY A 364 -22.40 -22.57 -38.71
CA GLY A 364 -21.14 -22.77 -39.44
C GLY A 364 -20.36 -21.53 -39.89
N SER A 365 -20.10 -20.58 -38.98
CA SER A 365 -19.05 -19.58 -39.19
C SER A 365 -17.73 -20.03 -38.55
N LEU A 366 -16.58 -19.64 -39.11
CA LEU A 366 -15.27 -19.89 -38.47
C LEU A 366 -15.21 -19.36 -37.04
N MET A 367 -15.86 -18.22 -36.79
CA MET A 367 -15.98 -17.63 -35.47
C MET A 367 -16.72 -18.56 -34.48
N SER A 368 -17.81 -19.20 -34.91
CA SER A 368 -18.55 -20.14 -34.08
C SER A 368 -17.73 -21.40 -33.75
N ILE A 369 -16.98 -21.90 -34.73
CA ILE A 369 -16.09 -23.07 -34.55
C ILE A 369 -14.99 -22.72 -33.57
N ALA A 370 -14.28 -21.61 -33.81
CA ALA A 370 -13.22 -21.14 -32.93
C ALA A 370 -13.75 -20.98 -31.49
N ARG A 371 -14.92 -20.36 -31.29
CA ARG A 371 -15.55 -20.23 -29.95
C ARG A 371 -15.90 -21.56 -29.31
N TYR A 372 -16.35 -22.54 -30.09
CA TYR A 372 -16.64 -23.87 -29.58
C TYR A 372 -15.36 -24.57 -29.11
N LEU A 373 -14.33 -24.62 -29.98
CA LEU A 373 -13.02 -25.17 -29.67
C LEU A 373 -12.41 -24.52 -28.43
N ASP A 374 -12.55 -23.20 -28.34
CA ASP A 374 -12.09 -22.39 -27.22
C ASP A 374 -12.78 -22.76 -25.90
N ARG A 375 -14.04 -23.19 -25.94
CA ARG A 375 -14.78 -23.63 -24.75
C ARG A 375 -14.38 -25.02 -24.27
N ILE A 376 -14.09 -25.94 -25.19
CA ILE A 376 -13.84 -27.35 -24.86
C ILE A 376 -12.36 -27.69 -24.65
N HIS A 377 -11.45 -26.80 -25.05
CA HIS A 377 -10.01 -27.00 -24.91
C HIS A 377 -9.33 -25.86 -24.14
N SER A 378 -8.26 -26.20 -23.43
CA SER A 378 -7.43 -25.24 -22.68
C SER A 378 -6.57 -24.32 -23.56
N LYS A 379 -6.49 -24.59 -24.87
CA LYS A 379 -5.73 -23.76 -25.83
C LYS A 379 -6.54 -22.54 -26.26
N GLU A 380 -5.87 -21.50 -26.72
CA GLU A 380 -6.49 -20.29 -27.26
C GLU A 380 -6.79 -20.45 -28.76
N PHE A 381 -8.05 -20.26 -29.17
CA PHE A 381 -8.47 -20.34 -30.56
C PHE A 381 -8.90 -18.99 -31.11
N ILE A 382 -8.53 -18.72 -32.36
CA ILE A 382 -8.94 -17.54 -33.12
C ILE A 382 -9.44 -17.97 -34.51
N PHE A 383 -10.02 -17.05 -35.28
CA PHE A 383 -10.49 -17.35 -36.63
C PHE A 383 -9.86 -16.42 -37.67
N SER A 384 -9.66 -16.95 -38.88
CA SER A 384 -9.29 -16.22 -40.09
C SER A 384 -10.46 -15.35 -40.57
N SER A 385 -10.19 -14.32 -41.38
CA SER A 385 -11.21 -13.46 -42.01
C SER A 385 -11.95 -14.12 -43.17
N ASP A 386 -11.77 -15.42 -43.37
CA ASP A 386 -12.43 -16.16 -44.45
C ASP A 386 -13.94 -16.29 -44.17
N GLU A 387 -14.77 -15.87 -45.13
CA GLU A 387 -16.22 -16.05 -45.04
C GLU A 387 -16.59 -17.52 -45.33
N ILE A 388 -17.23 -18.15 -44.36
CA ILE A 388 -17.91 -19.45 -44.52
C ILE A 388 -19.40 -19.22 -44.24
N ASN A 389 -20.24 -19.50 -45.24
CA ASN A 389 -21.69 -19.55 -45.10
C ASN A 389 -22.13 -21.03 -45.06
N GLN A 390 -21.91 -21.70 -43.93
CA GLN A 390 -22.40 -23.06 -43.71
C GLN A 390 -23.49 -23.05 -42.64
N SER A 391 -24.60 -23.75 -42.89
CA SER A 391 -25.75 -23.82 -41.97
C SER A 391 -25.41 -24.58 -40.69
N SER A 392 -24.59 -25.62 -40.77
CA SER A 392 -24.15 -26.37 -39.59
C SER A 392 -22.92 -27.25 -39.81
N ILE A 393 -22.05 -27.29 -38.81
CA ILE A 393 -20.96 -28.25 -38.69
C ILE A 393 -21.28 -29.21 -37.55
N ILE A 394 -21.06 -30.49 -37.82
CA ILE A 394 -21.19 -31.57 -36.86
C ILE A 394 -19.82 -31.86 -36.27
N MET A 395 -19.69 -31.85 -34.95
CA MET A 395 -18.44 -32.17 -34.26
C MET A 395 -18.55 -33.43 -33.38
N PRO A 396 -17.49 -34.27 -33.34
CA PRO A 396 -17.43 -35.43 -32.47
C PRO A 396 -17.41 -35.01 -30.99
N ILE A 397 -18.22 -35.68 -30.18
CA ILE A 397 -18.30 -35.45 -28.74
C ILE A 397 -17.09 -36.10 -28.07
N ASN A 398 -16.40 -35.39 -27.17
CA ASN A 398 -15.22 -35.86 -26.42
C ASN A 398 -13.97 -36.20 -27.26
N ALA A 399 -13.82 -35.66 -28.47
CA ALA A 399 -12.59 -35.81 -29.22
C ALA A 399 -11.43 -35.03 -28.57
N ASN A 400 -10.24 -35.64 -28.52
CA ASN A 400 -9.01 -34.92 -28.19
C ASN A 400 -8.63 -33.95 -29.32
N PHE A 401 -7.69 -33.05 -29.05
CA PHE A 401 -7.32 -31.97 -29.96
C PHE A 401 -6.85 -32.49 -31.32
N GLU A 402 -6.04 -33.56 -31.33
CA GLU A 402 -5.46 -34.15 -32.53
C GLU A 402 -6.52 -34.77 -33.43
N MET A 403 -7.45 -35.57 -32.86
CA MET A 403 -8.56 -36.17 -33.60
C MET A 403 -9.50 -35.11 -34.18
N LEU A 404 -9.75 -34.04 -33.42
CA LEU A 404 -10.61 -32.96 -33.85
C LEU A 404 -9.97 -32.15 -34.99
N HIS A 405 -8.67 -31.93 -34.93
CA HIS A 405 -7.91 -31.30 -36.00
C HIS A 405 -8.01 -32.11 -37.30
N GLU A 406 -7.71 -33.41 -37.24
CA GLU A 406 -7.77 -34.31 -38.40
C GLU A 406 -9.18 -34.39 -38.98
N TYR A 407 -10.20 -34.45 -38.11
CA TYR A 407 -11.60 -34.49 -38.52
C TYR A 407 -12.05 -33.22 -39.24
N LEU A 408 -11.73 -32.04 -38.68
CA LEU A 408 -12.06 -30.74 -39.30
C LEU A 408 -11.37 -30.57 -40.66
N GLU A 409 -10.12 -31.00 -40.77
CA GLU A 409 -9.35 -30.93 -42.02
C GLU A 409 -9.91 -31.87 -43.08
N LYS A 410 -10.22 -33.11 -42.70
CA LYS A 410 -10.69 -34.14 -43.62
C LYS A 410 -12.11 -33.91 -44.10
N GLU A 411 -13.04 -33.66 -43.18
CA GLU A 411 -14.49 -33.63 -43.48
C GLU A 411 -14.99 -32.26 -43.90
N TYR A 412 -14.41 -31.18 -43.36
CA TYR A 412 -14.89 -29.80 -43.60
C TYR A 412 -13.87 -28.92 -44.33
N GLY A 413 -12.64 -29.39 -44.56
CA GLY A 413 -11.59 -28.58 -45.18
C GLY A 413 -11.14 -27.42 -44.30
N ILE A 414 -11.24 -27.57 -42.97
CA ILE A 414 -10.91 -26.54 -41.98
C ILE A 414 -9.62 -26.93 -41.26
N GLY A 415 -8.63 -26.04 -41.32
CA GLY A 415 -7.32 -26.25 -40.69
C GLY A 415 -7.17 -25.54 -39.37
N LEU A 416 -6.28 -26.07 -38.52
CA LEU A 416 -5.80 -25.40 -37.32
C LEU A 416 -4.29 -25.15 -37.47
N ARG A 417 -3.87 -23.88 -37.50
CA ARG A 417 -2.43 -23.53 -37.53
C ARG A 417 -2.04 -22.71 -36.32
N LYS A 418 -0.81 -22.90 -35.86
CA LYS A 418 -0.24 -22.13 -34.76
C LYS A 418 0.24 -20.77 -35.26
N VAL A 419 -0.25 -19.69 -34.68
CA VAL A 419 0.15 -18.32 -35.01
C VAL A 419 0.47 -17.54 -33.74
N LYS A 420 1.33 -16.52 -33.83
CA LYS A 420 1.48 -15.54 -32.76
C LYS A 420 0.46 -14.43 -32.94
N LYS A 421 -0.34 -14.15 -31.91
CA LYS A 421 -1.32 -13.07 -31.94
C LYS A 421 -1.42 -12.35 -30.62
N ASP A 422 -1.77 -11.08 -30.73
CA ASP A 422 -2.10 -10.21 -29.62
C ASP A 422 -3.48 -10.59 -29.09
N ILE A 423 -3.53 -11.20 -27.91
CA ILE A 423 -4.76 -11.64 -27.24
C ILE A 423 -5.04 -10.71 -26.07
N GLU A 424 -6.29 -10.24 -25.98
CA GLU A 424 -6.77 -9.44 -24.86
C GLU A 424 -7.15 -10.33 -23.67
N PHE A 425 -6.43 -10.18 -22.57
CA PHE A 425 -6.71 -10.74 -21.26
C PHE A 425 -7.30 -9.67 -20.33
N ILE A 426 -8.10 -10.08 -19.37
CA ILE A 426 -8.57 -9.24 -18.27
C ILE A 426 -7.74 -9.55 -17.04
N THR A 427 -7.02 -8.56 -16.53
CA THR A 427 -6.18 -8.71 -15.33
C THR A 427 -6.94 -8.18 -14.13
N ILE A 428 -7.00 -8.99 -13.07
CA ILE A 428 -7.56 -8.62 -11.78
C ILE A 428 -6.39 -8.54 -10.80
N GLU A 429 -6.19 -7.34 -10.26
CA GLU A 429 -5.20 -7.04 -9.24
C GLU A 429 -5.93 -6.40 -8.05
N ARG A 430 -5.41 -6.60 -6.83
CA ARG A 430 -5.85 -5.72 -5.74
C ARG A 430 -5.39 -4.32 -6.10
N THR A 431 -6.24 -3.33 -5.82
CA THR A 431 -5.83 -1.93 -5.90
C THR A 431 -4.76 -1.73 -4.84
N ALA A 432 -3.48 -1.95 -5.19
CA ALA A 432 -2.42 -1.22 -4.56
C ALA A 432 -2.80 0.24 -4.76
N ILE A 433 -2.83 1.03 -3.68
CA ILE A 433 -3.06 2.48 -3.74
C ILE A 433 -2.20 3.00 -4.88
N GLN A 434 -2.83 3.32 -6.01
CA GLN A 434 -2.08 3.60 -7.21
C GLN A 434 -1.64 5.06 -7.07
N GLU A 435 -0.35 5.21 -6.80
CA GLU A 435 0.40 6.43 -7.08
C GLU A 435 -0.04 6.97 -8.44
N GLU A 436 -0.65 8.16 -8.46
CA GLU A 436 -0.62 9.00 -9.64
C GLU A 436 0.85 9.25 -9.95
N LYS A 437 1.36 8.58 -10.97
CA LYS A 437 2.66 8.85 -11.57
C LYS A 437 2.58 10.28 -12.14
N PRO A 438 3.29 11.28 -11.59
CA PRO A 438 3.30 12.59 -12.24
C PRO A 438 4.03 12.43 -13.57
N MET A 439 3.39 12.89 -14.65
CA MET A 439 4.06 13.19 -15.90
C MET A 439 5.16 14.22 -15.62
N ILE A 440 6.42 13.79 -15.67
CA ILE A 440 7.53 14.52 -16.32
C ILE A 440 8.46 13.47 -16.95
#